data_AF-A0AAF0ZZG8-F1
#
_entry.id   AF-A0AAF0ZZG8-F1
#
_cell.length_a   1.000
_cell.length_b   1.000
_cell.length_c   1.000
_cell.angle_alpha   90.00
_cell.angle_beta   90.00
_cell.angle_gamma   90.00
#
_symmetry.space_group_name_H-M   'P 1'
#
loop_
_entity.id
_entity.type
_entity.pdbx_description
1 polymer ?
#
loop_
_entity_poly.entity_id
_entity_poly.type
_entity_poly.pdbx_seq_one_letter_code
_entity_poly.pdbx_strand_id
1 'polypeptide(L)'
;MLPCPFELMKLPMKVAAAAIGTPSLFPCCNFVHLPASTSLSLSPRLPASIFSPLLIPISGRKKLFLRAENLDCESVEQMDLKKEFPELKKDLYPSIEPYCTGFLKVSDLHTIYWEQSGNPNGRPVVFFHGGPGGGTSPNNRRFFDPVFYRIILFDQRGAGKSKPHACLEENTTWDLVGDIEKLREHLKIPEWQVFGGSWGSTLALAYSISHPEKVTGIILRGIFLLRKKEIDWFYEGGAAAIYPDVWEPFRDLIPEEERKCFVKAYHKRLNSDTLETQYAAARAWTKWEMMTSHLLPNEENIKRGDDDDFSLAFARIENHYFINKGFFSSDSFLLDNVEKIKHIKTIIVQVNSAFISALALHCRLKVQDSPNT
;
A
#
# COMPACT_ATOMS: atom_id res chain seq x y z
N MET A 1 22.77 4.94 -30.04
CA MET A 1 23.53 5.15 -28.78
C MET A 1 23.89 6.63 -28.69
N LEU A 2 23.14 7.36 -27.85
CA LEU A 2 23.48 8.58 -27.12
C LEU A 2 22.27 8.84 -26.21
N PRO A 3 22.44 9.17 -24.93
CA PRO A 3 21.35 9.18 -23.95
C PRO A 3 20.58 10.49 -24.03
N CYS A 4 19.26 10.42 -24.15
CA CYS A 4 18.38 11.57 -24.00
C CYS A 4 17.94 11.68 -22.53
N PRO A 5 18.04 12.86 -21.88
CA PRO A 5 17.73 13.02 -20.47
C PRO A 5 16.26 13.41 -20.30
N PHE A 6 15.42 12.61 -19.65
CA PHE A 6 14.10 13.10 -19.25
C PHE A 6 13.64 12.61 -17.87
N GLU A 7 12.99 13.55 -17.20
CA GLU A 7 12.59 13.56 -15.80
C GLU A 7 11.56 12.48 -15.46
N LEU A 8 11.94 11.56 -14.57
CA LEU A 8 11.00 11.17 -13.51
C LEU A 8 10.69 12.44 -12.71
N MET A 9 9.42 12.73 -12.45
CA MET A 9 9.04 13.65 -11.40
C MET A 9 9.53 13.05 -10.06
N LYS A 10 10.79 13.32 -9.71
CA LYS A 10 11.33 13.14 -8.38
C LYS A 10 10.70 14.23 -7.54
N LEU A 11 9.55 13.92 -6.95
CA LEU A 11 9.04 14.74 -5.87
C LEU A 11 10.10 14.75 -4.77
N PRO A 12 10.62 15.93 -4.37
CA PRO A 12 11.52 16.01 -3.23
C PRO A 12 10.81 15.45 -2.01
N MET A 13 11.59 14.72 -1.22
CA MET A 13 11.21 14.06 0.03
C MET A 13 10.40 15.03 0.92
N LYS A 14 9.08 14.82 0.93
CA LYS A 14 8.03 15.24 1.89
C LYS A 14 6.69 15.11 1.19
N VAL A 15 6.18 13.89 1.06
CA VAL A 15 4.77 13.66 0.71
C VAL A 15 4.10 12.93 1.86
N ALA A 16 3.36 13.76 2.60
CA ALA A 16 2.21 13.52 3.46
C ALA A 16 1.87 12.06 3.80
N ALA A 17 2.16 11.70 5.04
CA ALA A 17 1.20 10.95 5.83
C ALA A 17 -0.08 11.78 5.91
N ALA A 18 -1.22 11.25 5.46
CA ALA A 18 -2.52 11.85 5.73
C ALA A 18 -2.85 11.63 7.21
N ALA A 19 -2.48 12.60 8.05
CA ALA A 19 -2.91 12.71 9.43
C ALA A 19 -4.25 13.47 9.46
N ILE A 20 -5.25 12.92 10.16
CA ILE A 20 -6.51 13.59 10.45
C ILE A 20 -6.46 14.03 11.91
N GLY A 21 -6.62 15.33 12.15
CA GLY A 21 -6.66 15.92 13.48
C GLY A 21 -8.04 15.84 14.14
N THR A 22 -8.04 15.86 15.46
CA THR A 22 -9.20 16.23 16.29
C THR A 22 -8.79 17.36 17.24
N PRO A 23 -9.69 18.32 17.56
CA PRO A 23 -9.34 19.47 18.38
C PRO A 23 -9.61 19.23 19.88
N SER A 24 -8.88 19.99 20.68
CA SER A 24 -9.27 20.61 21.97
C SER A 24 -8.46 20.24 23.23
N LEU A 25 -7.74 21.28 23.68
CA LEU A 25 -7.64 21.82 25.05
C LEU A 25 -6.88 21.01 26.12
N PHE A 26 -5.61 21.39 26.33
CA PHE A 26 -4.93 21.34 27.63
C PHE A 26 -5.44 22.47 28.55
N PRO A 27 -5.29 22.33 29.88
CA PRO A 27 -4.11 22.94 30.49
C PRO A 27 -3.39 22.11 31.56
N CYS A 28 -2.05 22.21 31.50
CA CYS A 28 -1.13 22.44 32.62
C CYS A 28 -0.79 21.35 33.66
N CYS A 29 0.52 21.04 33.64
CA CYS A 29 1.45 21.07 34.79
C CYS A 29 1.33 19.99 35.88
N ASN A 30 2.32 19.08 35.93
CA ASN A 30 3.50 19.22 36.80
C ASN A 30 4.37 17.95 36.77
N PHE A 31 5.60 18.09 36.31
CA PHE A 31 6.68 17.16 36.62
C PHE A 31 7.21 17.49 38.02
N VAL A 32 7.25 16.49 38.90
CA VAL A 32 8.01 16.55 40.16
C VAL A 32 9.12 15.51 40.06
N HIS A 33 10.35 16.01 39.93
CA HIS A 33 11.58 15.30 40.28
C HIS A 33 11.78 15.32 41.79
N LEU A 34 12.36 14.25 42.36
CA LEU A 34 13.25 14.23 43.54
C LEU A 34 13.76 12.78 43.79
N PRO A 35 14.83 12.54 44.57
CA PRO A 35 16.13 12.19 44.00
C PRO A 35 16.73 10.86 44.51
N ALA A 36 17.95 10.61 44.04
CA ALA A 36 18.83 9.49 44.35
C ALA A 36 19.18 9.30 45.84
N SER A 37 19.48 8.05 46.20
CA SER A 37 20.27 7.70 47.38
C SER A 37 21.36 6.67 47.03
N THR A 38 22.56 6.98 47.50
CA THR A 38 23.88 6.37 47.34
C THR A 38 24.15 5.14 48.19
N SER A 39 24.97 4.19 47.70
CA SER A 39 26.14 3.58 48.38
C SER A 39 26.87 2.63 47.40
N LEU A 40 28.09 2.92 46.95
CA LEU A 40 29.42 2.61 47.52
C LEU A 40 29.78 1.11 47.55
N SER A 41 30.63 0.66 46.61
CA SER A 41 31.80 -0.18 46.92
C SER A 41 32.82 -0.27 45.77
N LEU A 42 33.97 0.36 46.00
CA LEU A 42 35.37 -0.07 45.77
C LEU A 42 35.76 -0.82 44.48
N SER A 43 36.63 -0.15 43.73
CA SER A 43 37.57 -0.69 42.74
C SER A 43 39.01 -0.60 43.27
N PRO A 44 39.97 -1.41 42.77
CA PRO A 44 41.37 -1.04 42.77
C PRO A 44 41.86 -0.67 41.35
N ARG A 45 42.59 0.45 41.28
CA ARG A 45 43.31 0.99 40.11
C ARG A 45 44.72 0.43 40.03
N LEU A 46 45.32 0.45 38.83
CA LEU A 46 46.76 0.66 38.54
C LEU A 46 46.91 1.04 37.03
N PRO A 47 48.02 1.66 36.57
CA PRO A 47 48.16 3.11 36.43
C PRO A 47 48.29 3.62 34.97
N ALA A 48 48.15 4.93 34.81
CA ALA A 48 48.35 5.67 33.56
C ALA A 48 49.82 6.10 33.38
N SER A 49 50.35 5.93 32.17
CA SER A 49 51.57 6.57 31.69
C SER A 49 51.25 7.43 30.47
N ILE A 50 51.74 8.66 30.50
CA ILE A 50 51.69 9.69 29.46
C ILE A 50 53.01 9.60 28.69
N PHE A 51 53.02 9.60 27.36
CA PHE A 51 53.91 10.41 26.51
C PHE A 51 53.56 10.31 25.01
N SER A 52 53.55 11.50 24.40
CA SER A 52 53.25 12.00 23.04
C SER A 52 53.46 11.11 21.78
N PRO A 53 52.67 11.33 20.71
CA PRO A 53 52.95 10.80 19.39
C PRO A 53 53.95 11.67 18.59
N LEU A 54 54.86 10.99 17.90
CA LEU A 54 55.87 11.52 16.98
C LEU A 54 55.23 12.28 15.80
N LEU A 55 55.70 13.51 15.56
CA LEU A 55 55.55 14.27 14.33
C LEU A 55 56.63 13.85 13.32
N ILE A 56 56.23 13.49 12.09
CA ILE A 56 57.11 13.42 10.92
C ILE A 56 56.58 14.43 9.89
N PRO A 57 57.41 15.34 9.34
CA PRO A 57 56.97 16.43 8.49
C PRO A 57 56.92 16.02 7.01
N ILE A 58 55.88 16.40 6.28
CA ILE A 58 55.92 16.48 4.82
C ILE A 58 55.51 17.88 4.39
N SER A 59 56.53 18.62 3.94
CA SER A 59 56.47 19.92 3.29
C SER A 59 55.94 19.77 1.85
N GLY A 60 55.05 20.68 1.42
CA GLY A 60 54.75 20.86 0.00
C GLY A 60 53.32 21.30 -0.34
N ARG A 61 52.86 22.48 0.10
CA ARG A 61 51.67 23.12 -0.48
C ARG A 61 52.06 24.01 -1.66
N LYS A 62 51.83 23.56 -2.89
CA LYS A 62 51.64 24.46 -4.04
C LYS A 62 50.15 24.77 -4.16
N LYS A 63 49.79 26.04 -3.98
CA LYS A 63 48.45 26.59 -4.21
C LYS A 63 48.13 26.48 -5.70
N LEU A 64 47.11 25.71 -6.07
CA LEU A 64 46.51 25.76 -7.40
C LEU A 64 45.31 26.72 -7.32
N PHE A 65 45.48 27.92 -7.87
CA PHE A 65 44.39 28.86 -8.12
C PHE A 65 43.69 28.43 -9.42
N LEU A 66 42.44 27.99 -9.33
CA LEU A 66 41.56 27.89 -10.49
C LEU A 66 40.80 29.21 -10.61
N ARG A 67 41.17 29.96 -11.65
CA ARG A 67 40.59 31.22 -12.10
C ARG A 67 39.31 30.87 -12.87
N ALA A 68 38.15 31.29 -12.37
CA ALA A 68 36.92 31.31 -13.17
C ALA A 68 37.00 32.55 -14.07
N GLU A 69 37.15 32.33 -15.37
CA GLU A 69 36.97 33.38 -16.38
C GLU A 69 35.47 33.50 -16.68
N ASN A 70 34.95 34.71 -16.51
CA ASN A 70 33.62 35.08 -16.97
C ASN A 70 33.63 35.07 -18.50
N LEU A 71 32.88 34.15 -19.09
CA LEU A 71 32.46 34.22 -20.50
C LEU A 71 31.05 34.79 -20.51
N ASP A 72 30.94 36.03 -21.01
CA ASP A 72 29.67 36.68 -21.33
C ASP A 72 28.91 35.83 -22.35
N CYS A 73 27.69 35.41 -21.99
CA CYS A 73 26.74 34.81 -22.91
C CYS A 73 25.47 35.66 -22.88
N GLU A 74 25.15 36.22 -24.04
CA GLU A 74 24.04 37.14 -24.29
C GLU A 74 22.68 36.52 -23.93
N SER A 75 21.78 37.40 -23.48
CA SER A 75 20.42 37.13 -23.03
C SER A 75 19.59 36.37 -24.07
N VAL A 76 19.23 35.12 -23.75
CA VAL A 76 18.10 34.44 -24.38
C VAL A 76 16.84 34.85 -23.61
N GLU A 77 15.91 35.50 -24.31
CA GLU A 77 14.63 35.97 -23.81
C GLU A 77 13.92 34.89 -22.97
N GLN A 78 13.58 35.25 -21.72
CA GLN A 78 12.67 34.48 -20.86
C GLN A 78 11.30 34.40 -21.54
N MET A 79 11.03 33.30 -22.25
CA MET A 79 9.66 32.93 -22.57
C MET A 79 8.93 32.60 -21.25
N ASP A 80 7.89 33.37 -21.01
CA ASP A 80 7.01 33.35 -19.85
C ASP A 80 6.27 32.01 -19.72
N LEU A 81 6.90 31.05 -19.01
CA LEU A 81 6.28 29.78 -18.64
C LEU A 81 5.71 29.85 -17.22
N LYS A 82 4.86 30.85 -16.95
CA LYS A 82 3.89 30.78 -15.86
C LYS A 82 2.57 30.22 -16.37
N LYS A 83 2.59 28.95 -16.79
CA LYS A 83 1.36 28.15 -16.70
C LYS A 83 1.19 27.86 -15.21
N GLU A 84 0.34 28.65 -14.55
CA GLU A 84 -0.12 28.34 -13.20
C GLU A 84 -0.78 26.96 -13.24
N PHE A 85 -0.02 25.94 -12.84
CA PHE A 85 -0.63 24.66 -12.51
C PHE A 85 -1.54 24.93 -11.31
N PRO A 86 -2.84 24.57 -11.36
CA PRO A 86 -3.71 24.70 -10.20
C PRO A 86 -3.02 24.05 -9.01
N GLU A 87 -2.98 24.75 -7.89
CA GLU A 87 -2.40 24.26 -6.65
C GLU A 87 -3.01 22.87 -6.35
N LEU A 88 -2.24 21.81 -6.56
CA LEU A 88 -2.71 20.44 -6.35
C LEU A 88 -3.13 20.34 -4.89
N LYS A 89 -4.44 20.21 -4.62
CA LYS A 89 -4.95 19.84 -3.29
C LYS A 89 -4.25 18.56 -2.87
N LYS A 90 -3.34 18.66 -1.89
CA LYS A 90 -2.56 17.54 -1.37
C LYS A 90 -3.33 16.69 -0.37
N ASP A 91 -4.51 17.15 0.04
CA ASP A 91 -5.33 16.56 1.09
C ASP A 91 -6.55 15.81 0.52
N LEU A 92 -7.01 14.81 1.26
CA LEU A 92 -8.27 14.12 1.00
C LEU A 92 -9.46 15.10 1.03
N TYR A 93 -10.49 14.84 0.23
CA TYR A 93 -11.75 15.61 0.30
C TYR A 93 -12.38 15.54 1.70
N PRO A 94 -13.28 16.46 2.09
CA PRO A 94 -13.98 16.39 3.37
C PRO A 94 -14.72 15.06 3.56
N SER A 95 -14.94 14.66 4.81
CA SER A 95 -15.74 13.48 5.14
C SER A 95 -17.18 13.63 4.63
N ILE A 96 -17.74 12.56 4.07
CA ILE A 96 -19.11 12.47 3.58
C ILE A 96 -19.73 11.14 4.01
N GLU A 97 -21.05 11.14 4.18
CA GLU A 97 -21.83 9.92 4.42
C GLU A 97 -22.40 9.34 3.12
N PRO A 98 -22.63 8.01 3.05
CA PRO A 98 -23.23 7.42 1.88
C PRO A 98 -24.72 7.81 1.85
N TYR A 99 -25.21 8.19 0.68
CA TYR A 99 -26.63 8.47 0.50
C TYR A 99 -27.45 7.18 0.30
N CYS A 100 -26.79 6.06 0.01
CA CYS A 100 -27.44 4.77 -0.19
C CYS A 100 -26.48 3.64 0.20
N THR A 101 -26.99 2.63 0.91
CA THR A 101 -26.25 1.43 1.28
C THR A 101 -27.15 0.22 1.09
N GLY A 102 -26.55 -0.97 0.95
CA GLY A 102 -27.32 -2.18 0.78
C GLY A 102 -26.48 -3.45 0.90
N PHE A 103 -27.19 -4.57 0.81
CA PHE A 103 -26.61 -5.89 0.73
C PHE A 103 -27.08 -6.55 -0.57
N LEU A 104 -26.16 -7.15 -1.32
CA LEU A 104 -26.46 -7.83 -2.58
C LEU A 104 -26.12 -9.32 -2.43
N LYS A 105 -27.12 -10.20 -2.58
CA LYS A 105 -26.91 -11.64 -2.67
C LYS A 105 -26.23 -11.93 -4.01
N VAL A 106 -25.01 -12.46 -3.96
CA VAL A 106 -24.18 -12.74 -5.16
C VAL A 106 -24.01 -14.23 -5.43
N SER A 107 -24.19 -15.08 -4.43
CA SER A 107 -24.35 -16.53 -4.61
C SER A 107 -25.34 -17.06 -3.57
N ASP A 108 -25.58 -18.37 -3.57
CA ASP A 108 -26.40 -18.97 -2.50
C ASP A 108 -25.76 -18.84 -1.12
N LEU A 109 -24.44 -18.73 -1.06
CA LEU A 109 -23.67 -18.55 0.15
C LEU A 109 -23.42 -17.07 0.48
N HIS A 110 -23.04 -16.25 -0.51
CA HIS A 110 -22.47 -14.92 -0.25
C HIS A 110 -23.45 -13.77 -0.45
N THR A 111 -23.39 -12.82 0.48
CA THR A 111 -24.06 -11.52 0.41
C THR A 111 -23.06 -10.42 0.69
N ILE A 112 -22.82 -9.55 -0.29
CA ILE A 112 -21.84 -8.46 -0.17
C ILE A 112 -22.49 -7.15 0.27
N TYR A 113 -21.81 -6.40 1.13
CA TYR A 113 -22.18 -5.02 1.46
C TYR A 113 -21.72 -4.08 0.35
N TRP A 114 -22.54 -3.07 0.03
CA TRP A 114 -22.16 -1.98 -0.86
C TRP A 114 -22.74 -0.64 -0.37
N GLU A 115 -22.12 0.44 -0.82
CA GLU A 115 -22.58 1.80 -0.58
C GLU A 115 -22.31 2.74 -1.75
N GLN A 116 -23.10 3.81 -1.83
CA GLN A 116 -22.97 4.89 -2.78
C GLN A 116 -22.84 6.24 -2.07
N SER A 117 -21.86 7.03 -2.50
CA SER A 117 -21.55 8.37 -1.95
C SER A 117 -21.30 9.38 -3.08
N GLY A 118 -21.17 10.66 -2.75
CA GLY A 118 -20.92 11.73 -3.72
C GLY A 118 -22.19 12.12 -4.49
N ASN A 119 -22.04 12.42 -5.77
CA ASN A 119 -23.11 12.89 -6.65
C ASN A 119 -23.82 11.69 -7.30
N PRO A 120 -25.12 11.44 -7.05
CA PRO A 120 -25.85 10.33 -7.67
C PRO A 120 -25.90 10.37 -9.21
N ASN A 121 -25.73 11.55 -9.80
CA ASN A 121 -25.68 11.80 -11.25
C ASN A 121 -24.24 12.04 -11.75
N GLY A 122 -23.25 11.86 -10.88
CA GLY A 122 -21.84 12.06 -11.20
C GLY A 122 -21.24 10.92 -12.03
N ARG A 123 -19.95 11.04 -12.36
CA ARG A 123 -19.22 9.97 -13.06
C ARG A 123 -19.07 8.75 -12.14
N PRO A 124 -19.49 7.54 -12.55
CA PRO A 124 -19.33 6.35 -11.73
C PRO A 124 -17.87 5.96 -11.53
N VAL A 125 -17.47 5.75 -10.28
CA VAL A 125 -16.18 5.17 -9.91
C VAL A 125 -16.39 4.07 -8.88
N VAL A 126 -15.75 2.91 -9.09
CA VAL A 126 -15.76 1.80 -8.14
C VAL A 126 -14.40 1.69 -7.44
N PHE A 127 -14.45 1.56 -6.12
CA PHE A 127 -13.28 1.40 -5.27
C PHE A 127 -13.08 -0.08 -4.90
N PHE A 128 -11.91 -0.63 -5.22
CA PHE A 128 -11.49 -1.96 -4.83
C PHE A 128 -10.54 -1.86 -3.63
N HIS A 129 -11.01 -2.30 -2.46
CA HIS A 129 -10.18 -2.32 -1.25
C HIS A 129 -9.06 -3.36 -1.31
N GLY A 130 -8.01 -3.13 -0.51
CA GLY A 130 -6.83 -3.99 -0.41
C GLY A 130 -6.99 -5.17 0.56
N GLY A 131 -5.84 -5.77 0.90
CA GLY A 131 -5.70 -7.04 1.61
C GLY A 131 -5.16 -8.12 0.67
N PRO A 132 -5.97 -9.12 0.23
CA PRO A 132 -7.44 -9.19 0.33
C PRO A 132 -7.96 -9.38 1.76
N GLY A 133 -9.26 -9.16 1.97
CA GLY A 133 -9.89 -9.28 3.29
C GLY A 133 -9.98 -7.98 4.12
N GLY A 134 -9.48 -6.84 3.61
CA GLY A 134 -9.39 -5.59 4.38
C GLY A 134 -10.70 -4.83 4.63
N GLY A 135 -11.69 -4.98 3.75
CA GLY A 135 -12.93 -4.18 3.78
C GLY A 135 -12.71 -2.69 3.45
N THR A 136 -13.82 -1.99 3.29
CA THR A 136 -13.84 -0.54 3.07
C THR A 136 -13.88 0.24 4.40
N SER A 137 -13.55 1.53 4.31
CA SER A 137 -13.59 2.49 5.42
C SER A 137 -14.17 3.82 4.94
N PRO A 138 -14.74 4.66 5.83
CA PRO A 138 -15.28 5.97 5.46
C PRO A 138 -14.26 6.87 4.73
N ASN A 139 -12.97 6.74 5.06
CA ASN A 139 -11.90 7.50 4.40
C ASN A 139 -11.73 7.17 2.91
N ASN A 140 -12.18 5.99 2.46
CA ASN A 140 -12.07 5.62 1.04
C ASN A 140 -12.97 6.47 0.14
N ARG A 141 -14.05 7.07 0.67
CA ARG A 141 -14.91 8.01 -0.08
C ARG A 141 -14.16 9.30 -0.43
N ARG A 142 -13.18 9.68 0.38
CA ARG A 142 -12.50 10.98 0.35
C ARG A 142 -11.41 11.08 -0.72
N PHE A 143 -11.14 10.01 -1.47
CA PHE A 143 -10.27 10.04 -2.64
C PHE A 143 -10.91 10.74 -3.84
N PHE A 144 -12.23 10.88 -3.84
CA PHE A 144 -13.01 11.32 -4.98
C PHE A 144 -13.69 12.64 -4.68
N ASP A 145 -13.71 13.54 -5.67
CA ASP A 145 -14.51 14.76 -5.57
C ASP A 145 -16.00 14.40 -5.45
N PRO A 146 -16.66 14.73 -4.32
CA PRO A 146 -18.05 14.35 -4.09
C PRO A 146 -19.04 15.08 -5.01
N VAL A 147 -18.63 16.19 -5.66
CA VAL A 147 -19.48 16.91 -6.61
C VAL A 147 -19.43 16.26 -8.00
N PHE A 148 -18.28 15.69 -8.36
CA PHE A 148 -18.05 15.12 -9.68
C PHE A 148 -18.37 13.62 -9.77
N TYR A 149 -18.02 12.85 -8.74
CA TYR A 149 -18.12 11.38 -8.77
C TYR A 149 -19.39 10.85 -8.12
N ARG A 150 -19.97 9.83 -8.75
CA ARG A 150 -20.82 8.82 -8.10
C ARG A 150 -19.90 7.71 -7.60
N ILE A 151 -19.71 7.63 -6.29
CA ILE A 151 -18.68 6.79 -5.67
C ILE A 151 -19.30 5.49 -5.20
N ILE A 152 -18.80 4.35 -5.68
CA ILE A 152 -19.25 3.00 -5.30
C ILE A 152 -18.16 2.33 -4.48
N LEU A 153 -18.48 2.00 -3.24
CA LEU A 153 -17.65 1.16 -2.36
C LEU A 153 -18.41 -0.14 -2.09
N PHE A 154 -17.68 -1.25 -1.97
CA PHE A 154 -18.26 -2.52 -1.53
C PHE A 154 -17.21 -3.32 -0.78
N ASP A 155 -17.67 -4.17 0.12
CA ASP A 155 -16.81 -5.11 0.82
C ASP A 155 -16.80 -6.44 0.07
N GLN A 156 -15.62 -6.93 -0.28
CA GLN A 156 -15.44 -8.22 -0.95
C GLN A 156 -15.92 -9.38 -0.06
N ARG A 157 -16.12 -10.56 -0.66
CA ARG A 157 -16.59 -11.76 0.06
C ARG A 157 -15.80 -12.02 1.33
N GLY A 158 -16.51 -12.24 2.43
CA GLY A 158 -15.93 -12.53 3.75
C GLY A 158 -15.24 -11.36 4.47
N ALA A 159 -15.15 -10.18 3.86
CA ALA A 159 -14.50 -9.00 4.44
C ALA A 159 -15.49 -7.96 4.93
N GLY A 160 -15.07 -7.14 5.90
CA GLY A 160 -15.86 -5.99 6.39
C GLY A 160 -17.27 -6.40 6.81
N LYS A 161 -18.28 -5.77 6.23
CA LYS A 161 -19.69 -6.03 6.51
C LYS A 161 -20.27 -7.20 5.70
N SER A 162 -19.55 -7.72 4.71
CA SER A 162 -20.02 -8.82 3.85
C SER A 162 -20.13 -10.13 4.61
N LYS A 163 -21.07 -10.98 4.17
CA LYS A 163 -21.43 -12.23 4.87
C LYS A 163 -21.30 -13.44 3.93
N PRO A 164 -20.90 -14.61 4.45
CA PRO A 164 -20.46 -14.86 5.83
C PRO A 164 -19.04 -14.36 6.11
N HIS A 165 -18.81 -13.85 7.33
CA HIS A 165 -17.53 -13.28 7.76
C HIS A 165 -16.40 -14.31 7.71
N ALA A 166 -15.21 -13.90 7.24
CA ALA A 166 -14.00 -14.72 7.11
C ALA A 166 -14.20 -16.04 6.31
N CYS A 167 -15.21 -16.09 5.43
CA CYS A 167 -15.49 -17.28 4.63
C CYS A 167 -14.56 -17.40 3.42
N LEU A 168 -14.02 -18.61 3.21
CA LEU A 168 -13.09 -18.93 2.12
C LEU A 168 -13.76 -19.73 0.98
N GLU A 169 -14.92 -20.35 1.26
CA GLU A 169 -15.70 -21.05 0.25
C GLU A 169 -16.25 -20.06 -0.78
N GLU A 170 -16.19 -20.40 -2.07
CA GLU A 170 -16.51 -19.51 -3.19
C GLU A 170 -15.84 -18.13 -3.08
N ASN A 171 -14.59 -18.06 -2.61
CA ASN A 171 -13.86 -16.79 -2.42
C ASN A 171 -12.58 -16.77 -3.26
N THR A 172 -12.76 -16.73 -4.58
CA THR A 172 -11.66 -16.66 -5.55
C THR A 172 -11.60 -15.31 -6.26
N THR A 173 -10.50 -15.02 -6.96
CA THR A 173 -10.40 -13.81 -7.79
C THR A 173 -11.55 -13.70 -8.81
N TRP A 174 -11.95 -14.83 -9.39
CA TRP A 174 -12.97 -14.86 -10.43
C TRP A 174 -14.39 -14.73 -9.87
N ASP A 175 -14.62 -15.23 -8.66
CA ASP A 175 -15.86 -14.98 -7.93
C ASP A 175 -16.04 -13.49 -7.66
N LEU A 176 -14.98 -12.81 -7.21
CA LEU A 176 -15.00 -11.36 -6.99
C LEU A 176 -15.20 -10.57 -8.28
N VAL A 177 -14.58 -10.98 -9.40
CA VAL A 177 -14.84 -10.38 -10.71
C VAL A 177 -16.31 -10.52 -11.11
N GLY A 178 -16.92 -11.69 -10.88
CA GLY A 178 -18.35 -11.91 -11.13
C GLY A 178 -19.25 -11.06 -10.23
N ASP A 179 -18.87 -10.85 -8.97
CA ASP A 179 -19.62 -10.01 -8.03
C ASP A 179 -19.60 -8.54 -8.43
N ILE A 180 -18.46 -8.06 -8.94
CA ILE A 180 -18.30 -6.70 -9.43
C ILE A 180 -19.29 -6.44 -10.58
N GLU A 181 -19.45 -7.37 -11.53
CA GLU A 181 -20.46 -7.24 -12.58
C GLU A 181 -21.89 -7.28 -12.05
N LYS A 182 -22.20 -8.19 -11.12
CA LYS A 182 -23.53 -8.23 -10.46
C LYS A 182 -23.85 -6.90 -9.78
N LEU A 183 -22.89 -6.29 -9.10
CA LEU A 183 -23.04 -4.99 -8.47
C LEU A 183 -23.24 -3.88 -9.51
N ARG A 184 -22.44 -3.87 -10.58
CA ARG A 184 -22.56 -2.91 -11.68
C ARG A 184 -23.96 -2.93 -12.30
N GLU A 185 -24.48 -4.11 -12.58
CA GLU A 185 -25.82 -4.32 -13.13
C GLU A 185 -26.92 -3.95 -12.14
N HIS A 186 -26.80 -4.36 -10.88
CA HIS A 186 -27.73 -4.00 -9.81
C HIS A 186 -27.89 -2.48 -9.67
N LEU A 187 -26.77 -1.74 -9.75
CA LEU A 187 -26.74 -0.28 -9.68
C LEU A 187 -27.06 0.43 -11.00
N LYS A 188 -27.31 -0.35 -12.07
CA LYS A 188 -27.62 0.10 -13.44
C LYS A 188 -26.55 1.05 -14.01
N ILE A 189 -25.28 0.71 -13.81
CA ILE A 189 -24.14 1.49 -14.29
C ILE A 189 -23.64 0.84 -15.59
N PRO A 190 -23.68 1.50 -16.76
CA PRO A 190 -23.19 0.88 -17.99
C PRO A 190 -21.68 0.60 -17.97
N GLU A 191 -20.91 1.61 -17.53
CA GLU A 191 -19.45 1.61 -17.46
C GLU A 191 -19.02 2.49 -16.28
N TRP A 192 -17.85 2.21 -15.71
CA TRP A 192 -17.30 3.00 -14.59
C TRP A 192 -15.78 3.11 -14.64
N GLN A 193 -15.24 4.07 -13.88
CA GLN A 193 -13.81 4.12 -13.60
C GLN A 193 -13.48 3.13 -12.48
N VAL A 194 -12.34 2.47 -12.56
CA VAL A 194 -11.85 1.58 -11.50
C VAL A 194 -10.71 2.23 -10.72
N PHE A 195 -10.78 2.13 -9.40
CA PHE A 195 -9.75 2.61 -8.49
C PHE A 195 -9.35 1.48 -7.55
N GLY A 196 -8.07 1.13 -7.47
CA GLY A 196 -7.60 0.04 -6.62
C GLY A 196 -6.17 0.20 -6.17
N GLY A 197 -5.88 -0.17 -4.92
CA GLY A 197 -4.52 -0.15 -4.39
C GLY A 197 -4.12 -1.38 -3.59
N SER A 198 -2.83 -1.73 -3.58
CA SER A 198 -2.35 -3.03 -3.08
C SER A 198 -3.07 -4.19 -3.79
N TRP A 199 -3.63 -5.17 -3.09
CA TRP A 199 -4.54 -6.17 -3.66
C TRP A 199 -5.67 -5.57 -4.51
N GLY A 200 -6.19 -4.39 -4.14
CA GLY A 200 -7.19 -3.70 -4.95
C GLY A 200 -6.68 -3.39 -6.37
N SER A 201 -5.37 -3.20 -6.56
CA SER A 201 -4.76 -3.06 -7.89
C SER A 201 -4.72 -4.40 -8.65
N THR A 202 -4.50 -5.52 -7.95
CA THR A 202 -4.57 -6.87 -8.50
C THR A 202 -5.98 -7.15 -9.03
N LEU A 203 -7.00 -6.87 -8.20
CA LEU A 203 -8.40 -7.04 -8.56
C LEU A 203 -8.82 -6.06 -9.68
N ALA A 204 -8.33 -4.81 -9.65
CA ALA A 204 -8.58 -3.83 -10.71
C ALA A 204 -8.06 -4.30 -12.07
N LEU A 205 -6.86 -4.88 -12.11
CA LEU A 205 -6.28 -5.43 -13.32
C LEU A 205 -7.07 -6.66 -13.78
N ALA A 206 -7.38 -7.61 -12.87
CA ALA A 206 -8.13 -8.81 -13.20
C ALA A 206 -9.52 -8.48 -13.78
N TYR A 207 -10.25 -7.56 -13.14
CA TYR A 207 -11.55 -7.11 -13.61
C TYR A 207 -11.45 -6.39 -14.97
N SER A 208 -10.54 -5.43 -15.11
CA SER A 208 -10.37 -4.69 -16.37
C SER A 208 -9.96 -5.61 -17.52
N ILE A 209 -9.15 -6.63 -17.27
CA ILE A 209 -8.72 -7.62 -18.27
C ILE A 209 -9.90 -8.48 -18.74
N SER A 210 -10.83 -8.81 -17.85
CA SER A 210 -12.00 -9.63 -18.14
C SER A 210 -13.15 -8.84 -18.79
N HIS A 211 -13.28 -7.56 -18.44
CA HIS A 211 -14.38 -6.67 -18.86
C HIS A 211 -13.87 -5.30 -19.35
N PRO A 212 -12.97 -5.26 -20.36
CA PRO A 212 -12.35 -4.01 -20.81
C PRO A 212 -13.38 -2.98 -21.28
N GLU A 213 -14.49 -3.42 -21.87
CA GLU A 213 -15.58 -2.58 -22.35
C GLU A 213 -16.43 -1.94 -21.23
N LYS A 214 -16.23 -2.33 -19.96
CA LYS A 214 -16.94 -1.77 -18.81
C LYS A 214 -16.13 -0.73 -18.06
N VAL A 215 -14.89 -0.48 -18.49
CA VAL A 215 -13.91 0.32 -17.77
C VAL A 215 -13.55 1.59 -18.54
N THR A 216 -13.93 2.74 -18.00
CA THR A 216 -13.66 4.05 -18.61
C THR A 216 -12.26 4.60 -18.29
N GLY A 217 -11.61 4.06 -17.27
CA GLY A 217 -10.28 4.47 -16.82
C GLY A 217 -9.84 3.70 -15.59
N ILE A 218 -8.51 3.63 -15.38
CA ILE A 218 -7.90 2.84 -14.31
C ILE A 218 -6.98 3.73 -13.46
N ILE A 219 -7.17 3.70 -12.14
CA ILE A 219 -6.27 4.36 -11.18
C ILE A 219 -5.74 3.30 -10.23
N LEU A 220 -4.42 3.06 -10.27
CA LEU A 220 -3.75 2.04 -9.49
C LEU A 220 -2.75 2.66 -8.50
N ARG A 221 -2.65 2.09 -7.30
CA ARG A 221 -1.65 2.48 -6.30
C ARG A 221 -0.98 1.28 -5.66
N GLY A 222 0.34 1.30 -5.45
CA GLY A 222 1.00 0.19 -4.73
C GLY A 222 0.81 -1.12 -5.48
N ILE A 223 1.28 -1.18 -6.72
CA ILE A 223 1.04 -2.29 -7.65
C ILE A 223 1.45 -3.61 -7.02
N PHE A 224 0.49 -4.55 -6.99
CA PHE A 224 0.70 -5.91 -6.56
C PHE A 224 0.22 -6.86 -7.64
N LEU A 225 1.14 -7.66 -8.18
CA LEU A 225 0.85 -8.58 -9.29
C LEU A 225 0.73 -10.03 -8.84
N LEU A 226 0.90 -10.28 -7.54
CA LEU A 226 0.71 -11.58 -6.89
C LEU A 226 1.64 -12.70 -7.40
N ARG A 227 2.74 -12.32 -8.05
CA ARG A 227 3.80 -13.24 -8.43
C ARG A 227 4.46 -13.84 -7.21
N LYS A 228 4.94 -15.08 -7.32
CA LYS A 228 5.64 -15.80 -6.24
C LYS A 228 6.75 -14.96 -5.61
N LYS A 229 7.55 -14.26 -6.42
CA LYS A 229 8.65 -13.41 -5.89
C LYS A 229 8.17 -12.25 -5.01
N GLU A 230 6.96 -11.75 -5.21
CA GLU A 230 6.37 -10.67 -4.41
C GLU A 230 5.89 -11.22 -3.07
N ILE A 231 5.27 -12.41 -3.10
CA ILE A 231 4.88 -13.16 -1.90
C ILE A 231 6.12 -13.57 -1.09
N ASP A 232 7.11 -14.19 -1.73
CA ASP A 232 8.35 -14.63 -1.08
C ASP A 232 9.10 -13.45 -0.45
N TRP A 233 9.15 -12.31 -1.14
CA TRP A 233 9.77 -11.11 -0.61
C TRP A 233 9.12 -10.69 0.70
N PHE A 234 7.79 -10.63 0.77
CA PHE A 234 7.10 -10.09 1.93
C PHE A 234 6.89 -11.10 3.06
N TYR A 235 6.65 -12.37 2.71
CA TYR A 235 6.23 -13.41 3.66
C TYR A 235 7.25 -14.53 3.88
N GLU A 236 8.36 -14.57 3.13
CA GLU A 236 9.39 -15.62 3.28
C GLU A 236 10.78 -15.03 3.64
N GLY A 237 10.80 -13.82 4.19
CA GLY A 237 11.98 -13.24 4.85
C GLY A 237 12.76 -12.19 4.06
N GLY A 238 12.30 -11.77 2.88
CA GLY A 238 12.95 -10.66 2.14
C GLY A 238 12.84 -9.32 2.88
N ALA A 239 11.60 -8.90 3.19
CA ALA A 239 11.30 -7.68 3.93
C ALA A 239 11.77 -7.73 5.39
N ALA A 240 11.99 -8.93 5.95
CA ALA A 240 12.54 -9.12 7.29
C ALA A 240 13.94 -8.51 7.47
N ALA A 241 14.71 -8.36 6.37
CA ALA A 241 16.00 -7.68 6.41
C ALA A 241 15.90 -6.18 6.74
N ILE A 242 14.71 -5.58 6.55
CA ILE A 242 14.42 -4.18 6.83
C ILE A 242 13.74 -4.02 8.20
N TYR A 243 12.87 -4.97 8.57
CA TYR A 243 12.07 -4.94 9.79
C TYR A 243 12.29 -6.21 10.65
N PRO A 244 13.51 -6.47 11.14
CA PRO A 244 13.83 -7.72 11.84
C PRO A 244 13.06 -7.86 13.17
N ASP A 245 12.89 -6.77 13.91
CA ASP A 245 12.16 -6.68 15.17
C ASP A 245 10.66 -6.97 15.01
N VAL A 246 10.06 -6.53 13.90
CA VAL A 246 8.66 -6.84 13.56
C VAL A 246 8.52 -8.28 13.04
N TRP A 247 9.54 -8.78 12.35
CA TRP A 247 9.54 -10.14 11.80
C TRP A 247 9.65 -11.22 12.86
N GLU A 248 10.39 -10.99 13.95
CA GLU A 248 10.62 -11.97 15.01
C GLU A 248 9.32 -12.55 15.60
N PRO A 249 8.33 -11.76 16.05
CA PRO A 249 7.04 -12.29 16.51
C PRO A 249 6.28 -13.09 15.44
N PHE A 250 6.32 -12.65 14.18
CA PHE A 250 5.71 -13.37 13.06
C PHE A 250 6.39 -14.73 12.81
N ARG A 251 7.72 -14.75 12.84
CA ARG A 251 8.54 -15.95 12.67
C ARG A 251 8.35 -16.93 13.83
N ASP A 252 8.37 -16.43 15.05
CA ASP A 252 8.48 -17.24 16.27
C ASP A 252 7.17 -17.91 16.69
N LEU A 253 6.04 -17.46 16.15
CA LEU A 253 4.79 -18.21 16.22
C LEU A 253 4.88 -19.56 15.48
N ILE A 254 5.76 -19.67 14.48
CA ILE A 254 5.93 -20.88 13.68
C ILE A 254 7.08 -21.73 14.24
N PRO A 255 6.85 -23.03 14.53
CA PRO A 255 7.90 -23.98 14.93
C PRO A 255 9.01 -24.07 13.87
N GLU A 256 10.26 -24.23 14.31
CA GLU A 256 11.44 -24.18 13.44
C GLU A 256 11.37 -25.14 12.25
N GLU A 257 10.80 -26.33 12.44
CA GLU A 257 10.63 -27.35 11.40
C GLU A 257 9.64 -26.94 10.30
N GLU A 258 8.71 -26.03 10.59
CA GLU A 258 7.71 -25.51 9.66
C GLU A 258 8.17 -24.21 8.95
N ARG A 259 9.29 -23.59 9.34
CA ARG A 259 9.78 -22.29 8.82
C ARG A 259 10.35 -22.33 7.39
N LYS A 260 10.17 -23.44 6.66
CA LYS A 260 10.57 -23.57 5.25
C LYS A 260 9.59 -22.87 4.28
N CYS A 261 8.36 -22.63 4.73
CA CYS A 261 7.35 -21.87 4.00
C CYS A 261 6.32 -21.31 4.98
N PHE A 262 6.48 -20.04 5.35
CA PHE A 262 5.61 -19.37 6.31
C PHE A 262 4.18 -19.27 5.80
N VAL A 263 3.96 -19.00 4.51
CA VAL A 263 2.59 -18.94 3.94
C VAL A 263 1.84 -20.24 4.22
N LYS A 264 2.48 -21.40 3.99
CA LYS A 264 1.88 -22.71 4.26
C LYS A 264 1.71 -23.00 5.75
N ALA A 265 2.69 -22.62 6.58
CA ALA A 265 2.64 -22.83 8.03
C ALA A 265 1.53 -21.99 8.69
N TYR A 266 1.32 -20.76 8.22
CA TYR A 266 0.21 -19.91 8.62
C TYR A 266 -1.12 -20.43 8.10
N HIS A 267 -1.20 -20.90 6.84
CA HIS A 267 -2.44 -21.49 6.29
C HIS A 267 -2.99 -22.61 7.18
N LYS A 268 -2.10 -23.49 7.68
CA LYS A 268 -2.46 -24.57 8.62
C LYS A 268 -3.09 -24.03 9.91
N ARG A 269 -2.56 -22.94 10.48
CA ARG A 269 -3.01 -22.36 11.76
C ARG A 269 -4.28 -21.53 11.60
N LEU A 270 -4.34 -20.74 10.52
CA LEU A 270 -5.49 -19.91 10.13
C LEU A 270 -6.75 -20.74 9.79
N ASN A 271 -6.59 -22.05 9.53
CA ASN A 271 -7.69 -22.98 9.29
C ASN A 271 -7.68 -24.16 10.28
N SER A 272 -7.15 -23.95 11.49
CA SER A 272 -7.20 -24.93 12.57
C SER A 272 -8.63 -25.10 13.09
N ASP A 273 -8.98 -26.27 13.64
CA ASP A 273 -10.26 -26.47 14.35
C ASP A 273 -10.37 -25.66 15.66
N THR A 274 -9.28 -25.05 16.12
CA THR A 274 -9.24 -24.25 17.36
C THR A 274 -9.19 -22.76 17.06
N LEU A 275 -10.18 -22.01 17.56
CA LEU A 275 -10.28 -20.56 17.33
C LEU A 275 -9.10 -19.81 17.94
N GLU A 276 -8.58 -20.26 19.08
CA GLU A 276 -7.43 -19.65 19.74
C GLU A 276 -6.18 -19.68 18.85
N THR A 277 -5.97 -20.81 18.14
CA THR A 277 -4.88 -20.94 17.17
C THR A 277 -5.11 -20.05 15.96
N GLN A 278 -6.35 -19.98 15.46
CA GLN A 278 -6.69 -19.10 14.34
C GLN A 278 -6.42 -17.64 14.69
N TYR A 279 -6.91 -17.15 15.83
CA TYR A 279 -6.72 -15.77 16.27
C TYR A 279 -5.26 -15.43 16.55
N ALA A 280 -4.50 -16.32 17.18
CA ALA A 280 -3.08 -16.12 17.41
C ALA A 280 -2.30 -15.93 16.08
N ALA A 281 -2.58 -16.79 15.10
CA ALA A 281 -2.00 -16.68 13.76
C ALA A 281 -2.48 -15.44 13.01
N ALA A 282 -3.77 -15.13 13.11
CA ALA A 282 -4.39 -13.99 12.44
C ALA A 282 -3.81 -12.66 12.92
N ARG A 283 -3.65 -12.47 14.24
CA ARG A 283 -3.02 -11.27 14.81
C ARG A 283 -1.56 -11.14 14.39
N ALA A 284 -0.78 -12.22 14.47
CA ALA A 284 0.64 -12.17 14.09
C ALA A 284 0.83 -11.82 12.61
N TRP A 285 0.03 -12.43 11.73
CA TRP A 285 0.00 -12.14 10.30
C TRP A 285 -0.41 -10.69 10.01
N THR A 286 -1.51 -10.23 10.60
CA THR A 286 -2.05 -8.89 10.37
C THR A 286 -1.11 -7.81 10.88
N LYS A 287 -0.54 -7.99 12.08
CA LYS A 287 0.43 -7.04 12.65
C LYS A 287 1.67 -6.87 11.80
N TRP A 288 2.19 -7.96 11.23
CA TRP A 288 3.33 -7.91 10.31
C TRP A 288 3.08 -6.93 9.16
N GLU A 289 1.91 -7.01 8.50
CA GLU A 289 1.58 -6.09 7.41
C GLU A 289 1.30 -4.67 7.91
N MET A 290 0.54 -4.51 9.00
CA MET A 290 0.16 -3.18 9.50
C MET A 290 1.38 -2.34 9.93
N MET A 291 2.41 -2.99 10.48
CA MET A 291 3.65 -2.36 10.93
C MET A 291 4.58 -1.97 9.77
N THR A 292 4.45 -2.63 8.61
CA THR A 292 5.38 -2.47 7.47
C THR A 292 4.76 -1.72 6.28
N SER A 293 3.48 -1.35 6.37
CA SER A 293 2.73 -0.65 5.31
C SER A 293 2.98 0.85 5.21
N HIS A 294 3.65 1.44 6.20
CA HIS A 294 3.97 2.87 6.24
C HIS A 294 5.46 3.10 6.44
N LEU A 295 5.97 4.22 5.90
CA LEU A 295 7.39 4.60 6.08
C LEU A 295 7.72 4.91 7.56
N LEU A 296 6.76 5.52 8.26
CA LEU A 296 6.82 5.73 9.70
C LEU A 296 5.67 4.92 10.33
N PRO A 297 5.88 4.32 11.51
CA PRO A 297 4.83 3.58 12.21
C PRO A 297 3.53 4.41 12.32
N ASN A 298 2.41 3.77 12.01
CA ASN A 298 1.09 4.37 12.10
C ASN A 298 0.28 3.64 13.18
N GLU A 299 0.22 4.22 14.37
CA GLU A 299 -0.44 3.65 15.55
C GLU A 299 -1.91 3.28 15.31
N GLU A 300 -2.64 4.06 14.51
CA GLU A 300 -4.04 3.76 14.19
C GLU A 300 -4.14 2.50 13.32
N ASN A 301 -3.24 2.35 12.34
CA ASN A 301 -3.20 1.18 11.49
C ASN A 301 -2.76 -0.08 12.26
N ILE A 302 -1.81 0.07 13.18
CA ILE A 302 -1.29 -1.03 14.02
C ILE A 302 -2.40 -1.56 14.94
N LYS A 303 -3.18 -0.66 15.55
CA LYS A 303 -4.32 -1.03 16.41
C LYS A 303 -5.39 -1.84 15.69
N ARG A 304 -5.56 -1.70 14.37
CA ARG A 304 -6.48 -2.59 13.63
C ARG A 304 -6.05 -4.04 13.72
N GLY A 305 -4.75 -4.33 13.77
CA GLY A 305 -4.23 -5.69 13.95
C GLY A 305 -4.42 -6.27 15.36
N ASP A 306 -4.96 -5.50 16.30
CA ASP A 306 -5.40 -5.99 17.62
C ASP A 306 -6.87 -6.44 17.62
N ASP A 307 -7.66 -6.07 16.61
CA ASP A 307 -9.05 -6.50 16.46
C ASP A 307 -9.09 -7.92 15.91
N ASP A 308 -9.64 -8.85 16.70
CA ASP A 308 -9.68 -10.27 16.37
C ASP A 308 -10.58 -10.59 15.18
N ASP A 309 -11.72 -9.91 15.03
CA ASP A 309 -12.63 -10.14 13.91
C ASP A 309 -12.00 -9.65 12.60
N PHE A 310 -11.47 -8.43 12.59
CA PHE A 310 -10.75 -7.89 11.45
C PHE A 310 -9.54 -8.75 11.09
N SER A 311 -8.69 -9.07 12.08
CA SER A 311 -7.47 -9.85 11.84
C SER A 311 -7.79 -11.24 11.31
N LEU A 312 -8.86 -11.87 11.81
CA LEU A 312 -9.29 -13.19 11.34
C LEU A 312 -9.71 -13.17 9.87
N ALA A 313 -10.60 -12.24 9.48
CA ALA A 313 -11.00 -12.13 8.07
C ALA A 313 -9.82 -11.74 7.18
N PHE A 314 -9.04 -10.75 7.60
CA PHE A 314 -7.87 -10.28 6.87
C PHE A 314 -6.89 -11.41 6.61
N ALA A 315 -6.32 -12.00 7.66
CA ALA A 315 -5.26 -12.99 7.53
C ALA A 315 -5.74 -14.27 6.84
N ARG A 316 -6.95 -14.77 7.15
CA ARG A 316 -7.47 -16.00 6.51
C ARG A 316 -7.66 -15.82 5.02
N ILE A 317 -8.28 -14.71 4.61
CA ILE A 317 -8.56 -14.44 3.19
C ILE A 317 -7.24 -14.14 2.47
N GLU A 318 -6.38 -13.28 3.03
CA GLU A 318 -5.11 -12.94 2.40
C GLU A 318 -4.23 -14.18 2.14
N ASN A 319 -4.03 -14.99 3.18
CA ASN A 319 -3.28 -16.23 3.08
C ASN A 319 -3.92 -17.23 2.09
N HIS A 320 -5.26 -17.31 2.07
CA HIS A 320 -6.00 -18.15 1.12
C HIS A 320 -5.75 -17.76 -0.34
N TYR A 321 -5.70 -16.47 -0.65
CA TYR A 321 -5.36 -16.02 -2.00
C TYR A 321 -3.90 -16.33 -2.34
N PHE A 322 -2.98 -16.17 -1.38
CA PHE A 322 -1.54 -16.40 -1.64
C PHE A 322 -1.19 -17.87 -1.84
N ILE A 323 -1.72 -18.77 -1.00
CA ILE A 323 -1.46 -20.20 -1.16
C ILE A 323 -2.02 -20.74 -2.48
N ASN A 324 -3.10 -20.13 -2.98
CA ASN A 324 -3.73 -20.46 -4.27
C ASN A 324 -3.22 -19.60 -5.44
N LYS A 325 -2.13 -18.84 -5.27
CA LYS A 325 -1.51 -18.01 -6.32
C LYS A 325 -2.50 -17.05 -7.00
N GLY A 326 -3.44 -16.51 -6.22
CA GLY A 326 -4.50 -15.61 -6.69
C GLY A 326 -5.47 -16.26 -7.68
N PHE A 327 -5.50 -17.60 -7.76
CA PHE A 327 -6.34 -18.36 -8.70
C PHE A 327 -6.05 -18.04 -10.17
N PHE A 328 -4.86 -17.50 -10.46
CA PHE A 328 -4.41 -17.24 -11.81
C PHE A 328 -3.84 -18.51 -12.46
N SER A 329 -4.02 -18.65 -13.77
CA SER A 329 -3.50 -19.79 -14.52
C SER A 329 -1.97 -19.78 -14.67
N SER A 330 -1.32 -18.63 -14.45
CA SER A 330 0.12 -18.48 -14.47
C SER A 330 0.59 -17.41 -13.47
N ASP A 331 1.84 -17.49 -13.05
CA ASP A 331 2.47 -16.50 -12.15
C ASP A 331 2.43 -15.08 -12.75
N SER A 332 2.61 -14.97 -14.07
CA SER A 332 2.63 -13.71 -14.81
C SER A 332 1.29 -13.31 -15.44
N PHE A 333 0.18 -13.97 -15.07
CA PHE A 333 -1.12 -13.84 -15.74
C PHE A 333 -1.53 -12.39 -16.03
N LEU A 334 -1.46 -11.50 -15.03
CA LEU A 334 -1.87 -10.10 -15.17
C LEU A 334 -0.98 -9.34 -16.17
N LEU A 335 0.32 -9.62 -16.17
CA LEU A 335 1.25 -9.00 -17.11
C LEU A 335 1.06 -9.54 -18.54
N ASP A 336 0.75 -10.83 -18.68
CA ASP A 336 0.61 -11.48 -19.98
C ASP A 336 -0.69 -11.10 -20.68
N ASN A 337 -1.69 -10.66 -19.93
CA ASN A 337 -2.99 -10.23 -20.45
C ASN A 337 -3.15 -8.71 -20.55
N VAL A 338 -2.12 -7.93 -20.20
CA VAL A 338 -2.21 -6.45 -20.13
C VAL A 338 -2.54 -5.78 -21.46
N GLU A 339 -2.22 -6.41 -22.60
CA GLU A 339 -2.53 -5.87 -23.93
C GLU A 339 -4.04 -5.66 -24.13
N LYS A 340 -4.89 -6.45 -23.45
CA LYS A 340 -6.36 -6.31 -23.49
C LYS A 340 -6.85 -4.97 -22.96
N ILE A 341 -6.09 -4.32 -22.06
CA ILE A 341 -6.48 -3.08 -21.37
C ILE A 341 -5.59 -1.89 -21.71
N LYS A 342 -4.64 -2.07 -22.63
CA LYS A 342 -3.63 -1.05 -22.97
C LYS A 342 -4.22 0.22 -23.58
N HIS A 343 -5.38 0.10 -24.22
CA HIS A 343 -6.13 1.23 -24.78
C HIS A 343 -6.85 2.06 -23.71
N ILE A 344 -6.97 1.55 -22.47
CA ILE A 344 -7.67 2.21 -21.37
C ILE A 344 -6.70 3.13 -20.63
N LYS A 345 -7.10 4.40 -20.47
CA LYS A 345 -6.28 5.40 -19.76
C LYS A 345 -6.01 4.95 -18.33
N THR A 346 -4.73 4.80 -17.99
CA THR A 346 -4.28 4.26 -16.70
C THR A 346 -3.31 5.20 -16.00
N ILE A 347 -3.54 5.46 -14.71
CA ILE A 347 -2.62 6.18 -13.81
C ILE A 347 -2.08 5.19 -12.78
N ILE A 348 -0.75 5.18 -12.59
CA ILE A 348 -0.07 4.35 -11.58
C ILE A 348 0.65 5.26 -10.59
N VAL A 349 0.34 5.09 -9.30
CA VAL A 349 0.99 5.79 -8.19
C VAL A 349 1.79 4.78 -7.36
N GLN A 350 3.13 4.90 -7.36
CA GLN A 350 4.02 3.99 -6.63
C GLN A 350 5.08 4.79 -5.87
N VAL A 351 5.39 4.36 -4.63
CA VAL A 351 6.55 4.85 -3.87
C VAL A 351 7.79 4.02 -4.19
N ASN A 352 8.96 4.68 -4.22
CA ASN A 352 10.22 4.10 -4.71
C ASN A 352 10.70 2.84 -3.96
N SER A 353 10.26 2.60 -2.72
CA SER A 353 10.63 1.41 -1.94
C SER A 353 9.97 0.10 -2.42
N ALA A 354 8.99 0.15 -3.32
CA ALA A 354 8.25 -1.01 -3.83
C ALA A 354 8.39 -1.17 -5.36
N PHE A 355 9.62 -1.09 -5.87
CA PHE A 355 9.91 -0.77 -7.27
C PHE A 355 9.65 -1.89 -8.30
N ILE A 356 9.76 -3.16 -7.91
CA ILE A 356 9.89 -4.30 -8.86
C ILE A 356 8.59 -4.57 -9.65
N SER A 357 7.42 -4.39 -9.03
CA SER A 357 6.13 -4.71 -9.64
C SER A 357 5.61 -3.60 -10.55
N ALA A 358 5.73 -2.35 -10.11
CA ALA A 358 5.24 -1.20 -10.85
C ALA A 358 6.02 -0.96 -12.15
N LEU A 359 7.35 -1.15 -12.16
CA LEU A 359 8.16 -0.95 -13.36
C LEU A 359 7.80 -1.93 -14.48
N ALA A 360 7.61 -3.21 -14.14
CA ALA A 360 7.21 -4.24 -15.10
C ALA A 360 5.85 -3.95 -15.74
N LEU A 361 4.88 -3.49 -14.94
CA LEU A 361 3.56 -3.10 -15.45
C LEU A 361 3.64 -1.81 -16.29
N HIS A 362 4.37 -0.80 -15.83
CA HIS A 362 4.54 0.47 -16.53
C HIS A 362 5.16 0.28 -17.92
N CYS A 363 6.21 -0.54 -18.04
CA CYS A 363 6.84 -0.83 -19.32
C CYS A 363 5.90 -1.50 -20.32
N ARG A 364 4.92 -2.30 -19.88
CA ARG A 364 3.96 -2.95 -20.79
C ARG A 364 2.76 -2.06 -21.14
N LEU A 365 2.34 -1.18 -20.23
CA LEU A 365 1.28 -0.20 -20.49
C LEU A 365 1.75 0.97 -21.38
N LYS A 366 3.04 1.33 -21.33
CA LYS A 366 3.62 2.33 -22.25
C LYS A 366 3.97 1.73 -23.62
N VAL A 367 2.98 1.72 -24.53
CA VAL A 367 3.21 1.95 -25.97
C VAL A 367 2.23 3.03 -26.45
N GLN A 368 2.19 4.15 -25.72
CA GLN A 368 1.65 5.41 -26.20
C GLN A 368 2.65 6.51 -25.83
N ASP A 369 3.78 6.53 -26.55
CA ASP A 369 4.36 7.81 -26.89
C ASP A 369 3.42 8.40 -27.96
N SER A 370 2.76 9.50 -27.64
CA SER A 370 2.10 10.34 -28.64
C SER A 370 3.18 11.24 -29.24
N PRO A 371 3.55 11.08 -30.52
CA PRO A 371 4.03 12.20 -31.30
C PRO A 371 2.79 12.91 -31.86
N ASN A 372 2.66 14.20 -31.57
CA ASN A 372 1.61 15.11 -32.05
C ASN A 372 0.21 14.93 -31.44
N THR A 373 -0.13 15.79 -30.48
CA THR A 373 -1.24 16.76 -30.58
C THR A 373 -1.20 17.76 -29.42
#